data_AF-A0A7G9LYA6-F1
#
_entry.id   AF-A0A7G9LYA6-F1
#
_cell.length_a   1.000
_cell.length_b   1.000
_cell.length_c   1.000
_cell.angle_alpha   90.00
_cell.angle_beta   90.00
_cell.angle_gamma   90.00
#
_symmetry.space_group_name_H-M   'P 1'
#
loop_
_entity.id
_entity.type
_entity.pdbx_description
1 polymer ?
#
loop_
_entity_poly.entity_id
_entity_poly.type
_entity_poly.pdbx_seq_one_letter_code
_entity_poly.pdbx_strand_id
1 'polypeptide(L)' 'MYKYKAKLISNNEVIAQANTIEEIEGLIKGFRRGQKHGEHTRMNEKIEIIHVERNDLRGKHHSKEVVIKTV' A
#
# COMPACT_ATOMS: atom_id res chain seq x y z
N MET A 1 -13.19 -2.74 -5.16
CA MET A 1 -11.97 -3.44 -4.70
C MET A 1 -10.82 -2.54 -5.04
N TYR A 2 -9.97 -2.22 -4.07
CA TYR A 2 -8.85 -1.29 -4.26
C TYR A 2 -7.83 -1.86 -5.24
N LYS A 3 -7.35 -1.02 -6.14
CA LYS A 3 -6.36 -1.38 -7.17
C LYS A 3 -4.93 -1.32 -6.64
N TYR A 4 -4.70 -0.55 -5.58
CA TYR A 4 -3.38 -0.37 -5.00
C TYR A 4 -3.44 -0.55 -3.49
N LYS A 5 -2.35 -1.08 -2.93
CA LYS A 5 -2.15 -1.21 -1.48
C LYS A 5 -0.73 -0.87 -1.11
N ALA A 6 -0.59 -0.26 0.06
CA ALA A 6 0.70 0.01 0.68
C ALA A 6 0.90 -0.94 1.85
N LYS A 7 2.04 -1.63 1.89
CA LYS A 7 2.41 -2.55 2.97
C LYS A 7 3.74 -2.18 3.60
N LEU A 8 3.87 -2.38 4.91
CA LEU A 8 5.17 -2.33 5.57
C LEU A 8 5.96 -3.60 5.27
N ILE A 9 7.23 -3.45 4.90
CA ILE A 9 8.10 -4.61 4.59
C ILE A 9 8.41 -5.43 5.86
N SER A 10 8.48 -4.77 7.01
CA SER A 10 8.87 -5.37 8.29
C SER A 10 7.89 -6.48 8.73
N ASN A 11 6.59 -6.24 8.58
CA ASN A 11 5.53 -7.05 9.18
C ASN A 11 4.39 -7.38 8.20
N ASN A 12 4.50 -6.95 6.93
CA ASN A 12 3.47 -7.11 5.89
C ASN A 12 2.12 -6.44 6.20
N GLU A 13 2.06 -5.53 7.16
CA GLU A 13 0.84 -4.81 7.54
C GLU A 13 0.41 -3.85 6.43
N VAL A 14 -0.87 -3.89 6.08
CA VAL A 14 -1.45 -2.97 5.10
C VAL A 14 -1.77 -1.65 5.80
N ILE A 15 -1.05 -0.59 5.44
CA ILE A 15 -1.22 0.74 6.04
C ILE A 15 -2.18 1.63 5.25
N ALA A 16 -2.37 1.36 3.96
CA ALA A 16 -3.26 2.12 3.10
C ALA A 16 -3.74 1.29 1.90
N GLN A 17 -4.91 1.63 1.38
CA GLN A 17 -5.50 1.06 0.18
C GLN A 17 -6.13 2.18 -0.65
N ALA A 18 -5.94 2.15 -1.97
CA ALA A 18 -6.45 3.18 -2.86
C ALA A 18 -6.79 2.64 -4.27
N ASN A 19 -7.47 3.46 -5.07
CA ASN A 19 -7.83 3.08 -6.44
C ASN A 19 -6.87 3.64 -7.49
N THR A 20 -6.10 4.67 -7.15
CA THR A 20 -5.07 5.27 -8.00
C THR A 20 -3.69 5.27 -7.31
N ILE A 21 -2.64 5.51 -8.09
CA ILE A 21 -1.27 5.54 -7.56
C ILE A 21 -0.98 6.85 -6.82
N GLU A 22 -1.58 7.95 -7.26
CA GLU A 22 -1.44 9.27 -6.63
C GLU A 22 -2.10 9.28 -5.25
N GLU A 23 -3.25 8.64 -5.10
CA GLU A 23 -3.94 8.50 -3.82
C GLU A 23 -3.11 7.69 -2.83
N ILE A 24 -2.55 6.54 -3.24
CA ILE A 24 -1.78 5.69 -2.32
C ILE A 24 -0.49 6.39 -1.88
N GLU A 25 0.18 7.13 -2.76
CA GLU A 25 1.37 7.92 -2.39
C GLU A 25 1.02 9.06 -1.42
N GLY A 26 -0.13 9.72 -1.61
CA GLY A 26 -0.66 10.69 -0.68
C GLY A 26 -0.92 10.10 0.72
N LEU A 27 -1.53 8.92 0.78
CA LEU A 27 -1.80 8.20 2.02
C LEU A 27 -0.51 7.74 2.72
N ILE A 28 0.50 7.28 1.97
CA ILE A 28 1.83 6.94 2.50
C ILE A 28 2.49 8.16 3.13
N LYS A 29 2.41 9.32 2.48
CA LYS A 29 2.92 10.58 3.04
C LYS A 29 2.16 10.98 4.30
N GLY A 30 0.84 10.77 4.33
CA GLY A 30 -0.01 10.94 5.51
C GLY A 30 0.45 10.05 6.68
N PHE A 31 0.62 8.75 6.43
CA PHE A 31 1.14 7.79 7.40
C PHE A 31 2.50 8.23 7.96
N ARG A 32 3.46 8.61 7.10
CA ARG A 32 4.76 9.11 7.59
C ARG A 32 4.63 10.36 8.48
N ARG A 33 3.63 11.22 8.22
CA ARG A 33 3.33 12.40 9.06
C ARG A 33 2.62 12.02 10.36
N GLY A 34 1.85 10.94 10.40
CA GLY A 34 1.21 10.41 11.62
C GLY A 34 2.19 10.18 12.76
N GLN A 35 3.45 9.84 12.45
CA GLN A 35 4.50 9.75 13.47
C GLN A 35 4.78 11.09 14.17
N LYS A 36 4.73 12.22 13.46
CA LYS A 36 4.89 13.55 14.07
C LYS A 36 3.75 13.85 15.05
N HIS A 37 2.59 13.25 14.84
CA HIS A 37 1.41 13.36 15.70
C HIS A 37 1.37 12.28 16.80
N GLY A 38 2.36 11.39 16.87
CA GLY A 38 2.44 10.33 17.89
C GLY A 38 1.57 9.10 17.61
N GLU A 39 1.02 8.95 16.40
CA GLU A 39 0.13 7.83 16.06
C GLU A 39 0.87 6.49 15.96
N HIS A 40 2.15 6.52 15.58
CA HIS A 40 3.04 5.36 15.56
C HIS A 40 4.51 5.82 15.50
N THR A 41 5.45 4.93 15.79
CA THR A 41 6.90 5.21 15.72
C THR A 41 7.54 4.78 14.39
N ARG A 42 6.73 4.23 13.48
CA ARG A 42 7.15 3.54 12.25
C ARG A 42 7.50 4.44 11.05
N MET A 43 8.03 5.65 11.30
CA MET A 43 8.29 6.63 10.24
C MET A 43 9.32 6.16 9.21
N ASN A 44 10.33 5.41 9.65
CA ASN A 44 11.49 5.00 8.85
C ASN A 44 11.33 3.61 8.21
N GLU A 45 10.18 2.97 8.41
CA GLU A 45 9.93 1.68 7.80
C GLU A 45 9.78 1.81 6.29
N LYS A 46 10.31 0.81 5.58
CA LYS A 46 10.16 0.71 4.13
C LYS A 46 8.75 0.23 3.80
N ILE A 47 8.15 0.86 2.80
CA ILE A 47 6.77 0.64 2.38
C ILE A 47 6.77 0.17 0.92
N GLU A 48 6.09 -0.94 0.66
CA GLU A 48 5.85 -1.44 -0.70
C GLU A 48 4.50 -1.00 -1.22
N ILE A 49 4.49 -0.43 -2.43
CA ILE A 49 3.29 -0.17 -3.22
C ILE A 49 3.05 -1.35 -4.13
N ILE A 50 1.89 -1.98 -3.97
CA ILE A 50 1.50 -3.19 -4.70
C ILE A 50 0.26 -2.88 -5.54
N HIS A 51 0.34 -3.14 -6.84
CA HIS A 51 -0.82 -3.19 -7.72
C HIS A 51 -1.53 -4.54 -7.54
N VAL A 52 -2.84 -4.50 -7.34
CA VAL A 52 -3.69 -5.68 -7.32
C VAL A 52 -4.39 -5.74 -8.67
N GLU A 53 -3.79 -6.49 -9.60
CA GLU A 53 -4.38 -6.73 -10.91
C GLU A 53 -5.47 -7.79 -10.78
N ARG A 54 -6.69 -7.44 -11.21
CA ARG A 54 -7.72 -8.45 -11.45
C ARG A 54 -7.53 -9.01 -12.84
N ASN A 55 -7.43 -10.33 -12.91
CA ASN A 55 -7.63 -11.02 -14.17
C ASN A 55 -9.13 -11.26 -14.35
N ASP A 56 -9.79 -10.37 -15.10
CA ASP A 56 -11.24 -10.42 -15.32
C ASP A 56 -11.71 -11.74 -15.97
N LEU A 57 -10.79 -12.48 -16.61
CA LEU A 57 -11.06 -13.77 -17.25
C LEU A 57 -11.07 -14.98 -16.29
N ARG A 58 -10.52 -14.86 -15.06
CA ARG A 58 -10.34 -16.02 -14.15
C ARG A 58 -10.97 -15.87 -12.77
N GLY A 59 -11.73 -14.81 -12.51
CA GLY A 59 -12.47 -14.63 -11.26
C GLY A 59 -11.62 -14.16 -10.07
N LYS A 60 -12.30 -13.84 -8.96
CA LYS A 60 -11.75 -13.06 -7.83
C LYS A 60 -10.54 -13.70 -7.11
N HIS A 61 -10.34 -15.00 -7.24
CA HIS A 61 -9.25 -15.74 -6.57
C HIS A 61 -7.91 -15.70 -7.34
N HIS A 62 -7.91 -15.20 -8.58
CA HIS A 62 -6.71 -15.07 -9.41
C HIS A 62 -6.18 -13.63 -9.49
N SER A 63 -6.37 -12.84 -8.43
CA SER A 63 -5.75 -11.51 -8.33
C SER A 63 -4.23 -11.66 -8.20
N LYS A 64 -3.49 -11.10 -9.15
CA LYS A 64 -2.03 -11.08 -9.14
C LYS A 64 -1.58 -9.82 -8.41
N GLU A 65 -0.71 -9.99 -7.43
CA GLU A 65 -0.10 -8.88 -6.71
C GLU A 65 1.26 -8.56 -7.32
N VAL A 66 1.43 -7.34 -7.80
CA VAL A 66 2.67 -6.89 -8.43
C VAL A 66 3.23 -5.73 -7.62
N VAL A 67 4.45 -5.89 -7.09
CA VAL A 67 5.17 -4.80 -6.44
C VAL A 67 5.58 -3.81 -7.51
N ILE A 68 5.10 -2.58 -7.41
CA ILE A 68 5.42 -1.50 -8.35
C ILE A 68 6.66 -0.75 -7.88
N LYS A 69 6.72 -0.46 -6.58
CA LYS A 69 7.68 0.49 -6.01
C LYS A 69 7.87 0.23 -4.52
N THR A 70 9.09 0.42 -4.05
CA THR A 70 9.44 0.45 -2.62
C THR A 70 9.86 1.86 -2.25
N VAL A 71 9.35 2.38 -1.12
CA VAL A 71 9.53 3.75 -0.64
C VAL A 71 10.01 3.76 0.80
#